data_AF-A0A094IM30-F1
#
_entry.id   AF-A0A094IM30-F1
#
_cell.length_a   1.000
_cell.length_b   1.000
_cell.length_c   1.000
_cell.angle_alpha   90.00
_cell.angle_beta   90.00
_cell.angle_gamma   90.00
#
_symmetry.space_group_name_H-M   'P 1'
#
loop_
_entity.id
_entity.type
_entity.pdbx_description
1 polymer ?
#
loop_
_entity_poly.entity_id
_entity_poly.type
_entity_poly.pdbx_seq_one_letter_code
_entity_poly.pdbx_strand_id
1 'polypeptide(L)'
;MTDSMIDLFSGFGLRTKEEILKYAEILTRAMESNYFDIMAHPDLYMCGYKNFDETAEKVAHIICQAAIDNDMVLEFNANGFRRGRANTPQGILQPYPRMEFWEIAKTYNVKTILNSDCHSPKILYDDVIKEAEEVYLKLGLNDIGILKLKHKQKGVI
;
A
#
# COMPACT_ATOMS: atom_id res chain seq x y z
N MET A 1 7.16 15.76 11.90
CA MET A 1 5.87 16.29 11.40
C MET A 1 6.06 17.79 11.20
N THR A 2 5.37 18.40 10.24
CA THR A 2 5.45 19.85 10.00
C THR A 2 4.55 20.57 11.02
N ASP A 3 4.97 21.75 11.47
CA ASP A 3 4.21 22.57 12.43
C ASP A 3 3.13 23.43 11.72
N SER A 4 2.95 23.27 10.41
CA SER A 4 2.09 24.08 9.57
C SER A 4 1.07 23.23 8.82
N MET A 5 -0.22 23.50 9.06
CA MET A 5 -1.34 22.83 8.35
C MET A 5 -1.35 23.08 6.84
N ILE A 6 -0.54 24.02 6.35
CA ILE A 6 -0.47 24.42 4.93
C ILE A 6 0.32 23.38 4.10
N ASP A 7 1.14 22.54 4.75
CA ASP A 7 1.99 21.54 4.09
C ASP A 7 1.40 20.11 4.15
N LEU A 8 0.14 19.98 4.55
CA LEU A 8 -0.54 18.68 4.63
C LEU A 8 -1.20 18.33 3.29
N PHE A 9 -0.68 17.29 2.64
CA PHE A 9 -1.24 16.73 1.42
C PHE A 9 -1.93 15.40 1.73
N SER A 10 -3.09 15.18 1.09
CA SER A 10 -3.73 13.87 1.14
C SER A 10 -2.93 12.87 0.32
N GLY A 11 -2.67 11.67 0.87
CA GLY A 11 -2.06 10.57 0.11
C GLY A 11 -2.85 10.16 -1.14
N PHE A 12 -4.16 10.42 -1.17
CA PHE A 12 -5.01 10.22 -2.36
C PHE A 12 -4.77 11.26 -3.47
N GLY A 13 -4.16 12.39 -3.12
CA GLY A 13 -4.13 13.61 -3.93
C GLY A 13 -2.74 14.01 -4.42
N LEU A 14 -1.75 13.12 -4.36
CA LEU A 14 -0.38 13.40 -4.82
C LEU A 14 -0.36 13.53 -6.34
N ARG A 15 0.38 14.51 -6.87
CA ARG A 15 0.40 14.90 -8.29
C ARG A 15 1.81 15.17 -8.81
N THR A 16 2.77 15.43 -7.94
CA THR A 16 4.16 15.71 -8.34
C THR A 16 5.12 14.58 -7.96
N LYS A 17 6.29 14.59 -8.60
CA LYS A 17 7.38 13.65 -8.32
C LYS A 17 7.91 13.83 -6.90
N GLU A 18 8.01 15.08 -6.46
CA GLU A 18 8.45 15.45 -5.11
C GLU A 18 7.49 14.91 -4.05
N GLU A 19 6.18 15.00 -4.29
CA GLU A 19 5.15 14.52 -3.38
C GLU A 19 5.19 12.99 -3.20
N ILE A 20 5.35 12.23 -4.28
CA ILE A 20 5.42 10.75 -4.19
C ILE A 20 6.76 10.27 -3.59
N LEU A 21 7.86 10.99 -3.83
CA LEU A 21 9.14 10.72 -3.15
C LEU A 21 9.02 11.04 -1.65
N LYS A 22 8.33 12.12 -1.29
CA LYS A 22 8.08 12.46 0.11
C LYS A 22 7.18 11.42 0.79
N TYR A 23 6.18 10.90 0.06
CA TYR A 23 5.36 9.80 0.54
C TYR A 23 6.21 8.57 0.89
N ALA A 24 7.12 8.16 -0.01
CA ALA A 24 8.05 7.07 0.25
C ALA A 24 8.93 7.33 1.49
N GLU A 25 9.52 8.52 1.61
CA GLU A 25 10.32 8.92 2.77
C GLU A 25 9.53 8.80 4.09
N ILE A 26 8.28 9.27 4.10
CA ILE A 26 7.42 9.19 5.28
C ILE A 26 7.11 7.73 5.63
N LEU A 27 6.83 6.89 4.64
CA LEU A 27 6.56 5.47 4.89
C LEU A 27 7.80 4.75 5.40
N THR A 28 8.98 5.00 4.82
CA THR A 28 10.26 4.46 5.31
C THR A 28 10.48 4.83 6.77
N ARG A 29 10.32 6.11 7.14
CA ARG A 29 10.45 6.56 8.54
C ARG A 29 9.44 5.91 9.48
N ALA A 30 8.21 5.67 9.00
CA ALA A 30 7.21 4.95 9.78
C ALA A 30 7.60 3.49 10.00
N MET A 31 8.20 2.82 9.01
CA MET A 31 8.73 1.46 9.16
C MET A 31 9.91 1.42 10.14
N GLU A 32 10.87 2.34 9.99
CA GLU A 32 12.05 2.48 10.86
C GLU A 32 11.70 2.76 12.32
N SER A 33 10.54 3.37 12.57
CA SER A 33 10.07 3.66 13.94
C SER A 33 9.82 2.40 14.77
N ASN A 34 9.61 1.24 14.12
CA ASN A 34 9.22 -0.02 14.77
C ASN A 34 7.94 0.10 15.62
N TYR A 35 7.02 1.01 15.27
CA TYR A 35 5.73 1.16 15.96
C TYR A 35 4.59 0.37 15.30
N PHE A 36 4.80 -0.14 14.09
CA PHE A 36 3.76 -0.76 13.29
C PHE A 36 4.19 -2.15 12.82
N ASP A 37 3.23 -3.05 12.71
CA ASP A 37 3.44 -4.41 12.15
C ASP A 37 3.06 -4.49 10.67
N ILE A 38 2.24 -3.55 10.20
CA ILE A 38 1.70 -3.48 8.85
C ILE A 38 1.76 -2.06 8.31
N MET A 39 2.09 -1.92 7.03
CA MET A 39 1.97 -0.69 6.27
C MET A 39 0.71 -0.75 5.41
N ALA A 40 -0.28 0.07 5.76
CA ALA A 40 -1.55 0.16 5.03
C ALA A 40 -1.33 0.74 3.62
N HIS A 41 -1.99 0.13 2.62
CA HIS A 41 -2.03 0.55 1.21
C HIS A 41 -0.79 1.34 0.74
N PRO A 42 0.40 0.72 0.67
CA PRO A 42 1.66 1.42 0.39
C PRO A 42 1.74 1.98 -1.04
N ASP A 43 0.88 1.51 -1.94
CA ASP A 43 0.79 1.94 -3.33
C ASP A 43 -0.23 3.08 -3.56
N LEU A 44 -0.81 3.63 -2.47
CA LEU A 44 -1.81 4.69 -2.51
C LEU A 44 -1.33 5.96 -3.23
N TYR A 45 -0.02 6.21 -3.26
CA TYR A 45 0.57 7.36 -3.98
C TYR A 45 0.13 7.42 -5.45
N MET A 46 -0.16 6.26 -6.07
CA MET A 46 -0.61 6.17 -7.45
C MET A 46 -2.10 6.48 -7.67
N CYS A 47 -2.87 6.63 -6.59
CA CYS A 47 -4.26 7.07 -6.68
C CYS A 47 -4.36 8.47 -7.29
N GLY A 48 -3.50 9.39 -6.82
CA GLY A 48 -3.35 10.72 -7.39
C GLY A 48 -2.33 10.76 -8.53
N TYR A 49 -1.15 10.14 -8.33
CA TYR A 49 -0.06 10.14 -9.29
C TYR A 49 -0.25 9.00 -10.30
N LYS A 50 -1.05 9.26 -11.32
CA LYS A 50 -1.55 8.20 -12.21
C LYS A 50 -0.49 7.53 -13.07
N ASN A 51 0.56 8.26 -13.44
CA ASN A 51 1.60 7.76 -14.34
C ASN A 51 2.59 6.86 -13.59
N PHE A 52 2.79 5.64 -14.08
CA PHE A 52 3.90 4.81 -13.64
C PHE A 52 5.15 5.11 -14.47
N ASP A 53 5.88 6.16 -14.08
CA ASP A 53 7.18 6.54 -14.65
C ASP A 53 8.36 6.09 -13.76
N GLU A 54 9.59 6.39 -14.18
CA GLU A 54 10.81 6.05 -13.42
C GLU A 54 10.77 6.53 -11.96
N THR A 55 10.06 7.64 -11.67
CA THR A 55 9.94 8.14 -10.28
C THR A 55 8.94 7.31 -9.48
N ALA A 56 7.79 6.98 -10.07
CA ALA A 56 6.81 6.08 -9.46
C ALA A 56 7.39 4.68 -9.23
N GLU A 57 8.17 4.16 -10.17
CA GLU A 57 8.90 2.90 -10.03
C GLU A 57 9.93 2.98 -8.89
N LYS A 58 10.75 4.04 -8.86
CA LYS A 58 11.72 4.28 -7.77
C LYS A 58 11.05 4.34 -6.41
N VAL A 59 9.88 4.96 -6.29
CA VAL A 59 9.08 5.00 -5.06
C VAL A 59 8.70 3.59 -4.61
N ALA A 60 8.25 2.73 -5.53
CA ALA A 60 7.93 1.33 -5.22
C ALA A 60 9.15 0.58 -4.67
N HIS A 61 10.32 0.73 -5.30
CA HIS A 61 11.58 0.13 -4.82
C HIS A 61 11.98 0.62 -3.42
N ILE A 62 11.87 1.92 -3.14
CA ILE A 62 12.18 2.49 -1.82
C ILE A 62 11.29 1.87 -0.74
N ILE A 63 9.98 1.81 -1.01
CA ILE A 63 9.01 1.27 -0.05
C ILE A 63 9.22 -0.23 0.17
N CYS A 64 9.46 -1.00 -0.89
CA CYS A 64 9.70 -2.45 -0.79
C CYS A 64 11.01 -2.77 -0.04
N GLN A 65 12.09 -2.03 -0.32
CA GLN A 65 13.34 -2.19 0.41
C GLN A 65 13.17 -1.86 1.89
N ALA A 66 12.52 -0.74 2.22
CA ALA A 66 12.25 -0.36 3.60
C ALA A 66 11.41 -1.43 4.32
N ALA A 67 10.49 -2.09 3.61
CA ALA A 67 9.70 -3.16 4.17
C ALA A 67 10.55 -4.40 4.50
N ILE A 68 11.49 -4.78 3.62
CA ILE A 68 12.45 -5.86 3.91
C ILE A 68 13.32 -5.51 5.11
N ASP A 69 13.90 -4.32 5.13
CA ASP A 69 14.88 -3.92 6.15
C ASP A 69 14.26 -3.87 7.56
N ASN A 70 12.96 -3.61 7.65
CA ASN A 70 12.22 -3.49 8.91
C ASN A 70 11.26 -4.67 9.19
N ASP A 71 11.33 -5.74 8.38
CA ASP A 71 10.42 -6.89 8.44
C ASP A 71 8.93 -6.48 8.40
N MET A 72 8.58 -5.41 7.69
CA MET A 72 7.24 -4.84 7.63
C MET A 72 6.34 -5.66 6.69
N VAL A 73 5.08 -5.86 7.08
CA VAL A 73 4.06 -6.45 6.21
C VAL A 73 3.43 -5.34 5.37
N LEU A 74 3.30 -5.55 4.06
CA LEU A 74 2.62 -4.63 3.15
C LEU A 74 1.16 -5.05 2.92
N GLU A 75 0.23 -4.13 3.10
CA GLU A 75 -1.20 -4.37 2.86
C GLU A 75 -1.55 -4.27 1.38
N PHE A 76 -2.07 -5.35 0.81
CA PHE A 76 -2.82 -5.30 -0.44
C PHE A 76 -4.26 -4.88 -0.14
N ASN A 77 -4.58 -3.61 -0.38
CA ASN A 77 -5.85 -3.04 0.00
C ASN A 77 -6.90 -3.22 -1.09
N ALA A 78 -7.83 -4.16 -0.88
CA ALA A 78 -8.89 -4.52 -1.83
C ALA A 78 -9.95 -3.42 -2.01
N ASN A 79 -10.10 -2.49 -1.07
CA ASN A 79 -11.09 -1.41 -1.17
C ASN A 79 -10.85 -0.52 -2.39
N GLY A 80 -9.61 -0.46 -2.88
CA GLY A 80 -9.28 0.23 -4.11
C GLY A 80 -10.07 -0.25 -5.34
N PHE A 81 -10.49 -1.53 -5.39
CA PHE A 81 -11.34 -2.06 -6.45
C PHE A 81 -12.73 -1.41 -6.49
N ARG A 82 -13.22 -0.90 -5.35
CA ARG A 82 -14.52 -0.20 -5.25
C ARG A 82 -14.49 1.22 -5.78
N ARG A 83 -13.30 1.79 -5.98
CA ARG A 83 -13.15 3.19 -6.40
C ARG A 83 -13.33 3.36 -7.91
N GLY A 84 -13.57 2.27 -8.63
CA GLY A 84 -13.69 2.25 -10.08
C GLY A 84 -12.34 2.48 -10.76
N ARG A 85 -12.32 2.32 -12.08
CA ARG A 85 -11.11 2.48 -12.88
C ARG A 85 -10.91 3.93 -13.33
N ALA A 86 -9.66 4.35 -13.43
CA ALA A 86 -9.26 5.66 -13.92
C ALA A 86 -8.43 5.54 -15.20
N ASN A 87 -8.55 6.53 -16.08
CA ASN A 87 -7.62 6.68 -17.21
C ASN A 87 -6.24 7.05 -16.67
N THR A 88 -5.24 6.23 -16.96
CA THR A 88 -3.82 6.47 -16.72
C THR A 88 -3.05 6.37 -18.05
N PRO A 89 -1.79 6.82 -18.10
CA PRO A 89 -0.94 6.59 -19.27
C PRO A 89 -0.71 5.09 -19.57
N GLN A 90 -0.88 4.21 -18.57
CA GLN A 90 -0.78 2.76 -18.69
C GLN A 90 -2.12 2.10 -19.09
N GLY A 91 -3.19 2.87 -19.27
CA GLY A 91 -4.52 2.40 -19.66
C GLY A 91 -5.58 2.65 -18.59
N ILE A 92 -6.68 1.89 -18.66
CA ILE A 92 -7.80 2.02 -17.72
C ILE A 92 -7.55 1.05 -16.55
N LEU A 93 -7.05 1.58 -15.43
CA LEU A 93 -6.58 0.80 -14.29
C LEU A 93 -7.29 1.19 -12.99
N GLN A 94 -7.27 0.32 -11.98
CA GLN A 94 -7.68 0.69 -10.62
C GLN A 94 -6.72 1.77 -10.07
N PRO A 95 -7.18 2.73 -9.25
CA PRO A 95 -6.32 3.75 -8.65
C PRO A 95 -5.32 3.16 -7.65
N TYR A 96 -5.76 2.13 -6.93
CA TYR A 96 -4.99 1.19 -6.13
C TYR A 96 -5.88 -0.06 -5.96
N PRO A 97 -5.34 -1.23 -5.61
CA PRO A 97 -3.93 -1.54 -5.71
C PRO A 97 -3.47 -1.56 -7.18
N ARG A 98 -2.23 -1.14 -7.43
CA ARG A 98 -1.65 -1.00 -8.77
C ARG A 98 -0.66 -2.12 -9.04
N MET A 99 -0.91 -2.91 -10.09
CA MET A 99 -0.12 -4.10 -10.39
C MET A 99 1.36 -3.79 -10.59
N GLU A 100 1.68 -2.61 -11.12
CA GLU A 100 3.06 -2.17 -11.30
C GLU A 100 3.86 -2.16 -9.98
N PHE A 101 3.26 -1.73 -8.87
CA PHE A 101 3.90 -1.78 -7.56
C PHE A 101 4.01 -3.21 -7.03
N TRP A 102 2.96 -4.02 -7.19
CA TRP A 102 2.92 -5.37 -6.63
C TRP A 102 3.84 -6.36 -7.35
N GLU A 103 4.07 -6.17 -8.66
CA GLU A 103 5.10 -6.91 -9.38
C GLU A 103 6.50 -6.58 -8.86
N ILE A 104 6.77 -5.32 -8.48
CA ILE A 104 8.03 -4.96 -7.82
C ILE A 104 8.10 -5.58 -6.43
N ALA A 105 7.06 -5.44 -5.61
CA ALA A 105 6.99 -6.04 -4.28
C ALA A 105 7.27 -7.54 -4.30
N LYS A 106 6.77 -8.25 -5.31
CA LYS A 106 7.04 -9.67 -5.54
C LYS A 106 8.53 -9.98 -5.71
N THR A 107 9.28 -9.15 -6.43
CA THR A 107 10.73 -9.34 -6.63
C THR A 107 11.53 -9.24 -5.34
N TYR A 108 11.05 -8.46 -4.36
CA TYR A 108 11.65 -8.35 -3.04
C TYR A 108 11.23 -9.47 -2.10
N ASN A 109 10.19 -10.25 -2.45
CA ASN A 109 9.59 -11.26 -1.59
C ASN A 109 9.09 -10.68 -0.24
N VAL A 110 8.63 -9.42 -0.24
CA VAL A 110 8.07 -8.76 0.95
C VAL A 110 6.87 -9.53 1.48
N LYS A 111 6.71 -9.60 2.81
CA LYS A 111 5.50 -10.14 3.42
C LYS A 111 4.30 -9.27 3.04
N THR A 112 3.21 -9.90 2.63
CA THR A 112 1.99 -9.20 2.22
C THR A 112 0.78 -9.79 2.92
N ILE A 113 -0.30 -9.01 2.99
CA ILE A 113 -1.60 -9.48 3.46
C ILE A 113 -2.72 -8.75 2.72
N LEU A 114 -3.77 -9.47 2.34
CA LEU A 114 -4.98 -8.91 1.76
C LEU A 114 -5.86 -8.28 2.86
N ASN A 115 -6.35 -7.06 2.64
CA ASN A 115 -7.31 -6.41 3.54
C ASN A 115 -8.47 -5.79 2.76
N SER A 116 -9.68 -5.95 3.28
CA SER A 116 -10.91 -5.40 2.69
C SER A 116 -11.05 -3.89 2.86
N ASP A 117 -10.45 -3.31 3.91
CA ASP A 117 -10.63 -1.91 4.32
C ASP A 117 -12.12 -1.48 4.26
N CYS A 118 -12.97 -2.38 4.75
CA CYS A 118 -14.41 -2.26 4.65
C CYS A 118 -14.95 -1.24 5.64
N HIS A 119 -15.83 -0.35 5.17
CA HIS A 119 -16.48 0.67 5.98
C HIS A 119 -17.91 0.29 6.41
N SER A 120 -18.35 -0.93 6.08
CA SER A 120 -19.56 -1.54 6.66
C SER A 120 -19.48 -3.08 6.59
N PRO A 121 -20.16 -3.80 7.50
CA PRO A 121 -20.14 -5.27 7.51
C PRO A 121 -20.64 -5.91 6.22
N LYS A 122 -21.55 -5.24 5.49
CA LYS A 122 -22.14 -5.75 4.24
C LYS A 122 -21.12 -5.89 3.11
N ILE A 123 -20.01 -5.17 3.20
CA ILE A 123 -18.97 -5.12 2.16
C ILE A 123 -17.64 -5.72 2.64
N LEU A 124 -17.66 -6.48 3.75
CA LEU A 124 -16.49 -7.15 4.31
C LEU A 124 -15.90 -8.18 3.32
N TYR A 125 -16.76 -8.96 2.66
CA TYR A 125 -16.36 -10.02 1.72
C TYR A 125 -17.44 -10.25 0.64
N ASP A 126 -17.79 -9.16 -0.06
CA ASP A 126 -18.69 -9.22 -1.22
C ASP A 126 -17.94 -9.58 -2.51
N ASP A 127 -18.63 -9.50 -3.65
CA ASP A 127 -18.04 -9.90 -4.94
C ASP A 127 -16.87 -9.01 -5.38
N VAL A 128 -16.80 -7.74 -4.93
CA VAL A 128 -15.65 -6.88 -5.23
C VAL A 128 -14.41 -7.32 -4.46
N ILE A 129 -14.56 -7.76 -3.21
CA ILE A 129 -13.43 -8.28 -2.44
C ILE A 129 -12.98 -9.63 -3.00
N LYS A 130 -13.92 -10.48 -3.46
CA LYS A 130 -13.57 -11.74 -4.14
C LYS A 130 -12.77 -11.50 -5.43
N GLU A 131 -13.15 -10.50 -6.23
CA GLU A 131 -12.37 -10.11 -7.43
C GLU A 131 -10.94 -9.69 -7.02
N ALA A 132 -10.81 -8.87 -5.98
CA ALA A 132 -9.50 -8.44 -5.49
C ALA A 132 -8.66 -9.60 -4.94
N GLU A 133 -9.29 -10.54 -4.23
CA GLU A 133 -8.65 -11.75 -3.73
C GLU A 133 -8.14 -12.64 -4.87
N GLU A 134 -8.94 -12.84 -5.93
CA GLU A 134 -8.48 -13.60 -7.10
C GLU A 134 -7.23 -12.97 -7.75
N VAL A 135 -7.17 -11.64 -7.83
CA VAL A 135 -6.00 -10.93 -8.36
C VAL A 135 -4.81 -11.12 -7.41
N TYR A 136 -5.01 -10.93 -6.10
CA TYR A 136 -3.99 -11.11 -5.08
C TYR A 136 -3.36 -12.51 -5.12
N LEU A 137 -4.20 -13.55 -5.20
CA LEU A 137 -3.74 -14.94 -5.30
C LEU A 137 -2.98 -15.22 -6.60
N LYS A 138 -3.45 -14.68 -7.73
CA LYS A 138 -2.78 -14.84 -9.05
C LYS A 138 -1.40 -14.19 -9.10
N LEU A 139 -1.18 -13.10 -8.37
CA LEU A 139 0.13 -12.43 -8.29
C LEU A 139 1.20 -13.34 -7.65
N GLY A 140 0.81 -14.28 -6.79
CA GLY A 140 1.76 -15.18 -6.11
C GLY A 140 2.71 -14.42 -5.20
N LEU A 141 2.18 -13.48 -4.42
CA LEU A 141 2.92 -12.73 -3.41
C LEU A 141 3.24 -13.64 -2.20
N ASN A 142 4.18 -13.20 -1.35
CA ASN A 142 4.46 -13.83 -0.07
C ASN A 142 3.35 -13.47 0.93
N ASP A 143 2.21 -14.13 0.79
CA ASP A 143 1.06 -13.99 1.68
C ASP A 143 1.32 -14.65 3.03
N ILE A 144 1.14 -13.89 4.10
CA ILE A 144 1.28 -14.41 5.46
C ILE A 144 -0.01 -14.98 6.03
N GLY A 145 -1.17 -14.69 5.42
CA GLY A 145 -2.52 -15.07 5.84
C GLY A 145 -2.98 -14.44 7.16
N ILE A 146 -2.23 -14.67 8.24
CA ILE A 146 -2.52 -14.18 9.59
C ILE A 146 -1.35 -13.34 10.08
N LEU A 147 -1.61 -12.06 10.36
CA LEU A 147 -0.65 -11.16 10.97
C LEU A 147 -0.36 -11.57 12.42
N LYS A 148 0.91 -11.88 12.71
CA LYS A 148 1.40 -12.09 14.08
C LYS A 148 2.05 -10.79 14.56
N LEU A 149 1.41 -10.11 15.51
CA LEU A 149 1.91 -8.84 16.06
C LEU A 149 3.28 -9.03 16.72
N LYS A 150 4.26 -8.21 16.36
CA LYS A 150 5.62 -8.26 16.93
C LYS A 150 5.63 -7.74 18.35
N HIS A 151 4.83 -6.72 18.62
CA HIS A 151 4.70 -6.12 19.93
C HIS A 151 3.48 -6.70 20.65
N LYS A 152 3.68 -7.85 21.33
CA LYS A 152 2.73 -8.26 22.37
C LYS A 152 2.66 -7.11 23.37
N GLN A 153 1.48 -6.51 23.55
CA GLN A 153 1.26 -5.69 24.74
C GLN A 153 1.71 -6.54 25.93
N LYS A 154 2.69 -6.05 26.71
CA LYS A 154 2.90 -6.57 28.05
C LYS A 154 1.56 -6.39 28.74
N GLY A 155 0.86 -7.49 28.97
CA GLY A 155 -0.49 -7.48 29.49
C GLY A 155 -0.57 -6.53 30.67
N VAL A 156 -1.46 -5.54 30.58
CA VAL A 156 -2.01 -4.95 31.79
C VAL A 156 -2.93 -6.04 32.33
N ILE A 157 -2.43 -6.71 33.36
CA ILE A 157 -3.14 -7.72 34.16
C ILE A 157 -4.28 -7.03 34.90
#